data_AF-A0A520V955-F1
#
_entry.id   AF-A0A520V955-F1
#
_cell.length_a   1.000
_cell.length_b   1.000
_cell.length_c   1.000
_cell.angle_alpha   90.00
_cell.angle_beta   90.00
_cell.angle_gamma   90.00
#
_symmetry.space_group_name_H-M   'P 1'
#
loop_
_entity.id
_entity.type
_entity.pdbx_description
1 polymer ?
#
loop_
_entity_poly.entity_id
_entity_poly.type
_entity_poly.pdbx_seq_one_letter_code
_entity_poly.pdbx_strand_id
1 'polypeptide(L)'
;MNILDKLETKSLKKVPSFKSGDTVAVSYKIKEGEKERIQIFEGIVISKSGASIKETFTVRKISYGVGTERIFPVHSKQIDKIEVKKKGKVRRAKLYYIRGLSKKASRIKESSK
;
A
#
# COMPACT_ATOMS: atom_id res chain seq x y z
N MET A 1 17.11 23.85 -2.25
CA MET A 1 17.11 22.47 -1.71
C MET A 1 17.85 22.47 -0.40
N ASN A 2 17.16 22.11 0.68
CA ASN A 2 17.77 22.03 2.00
C ASN A 2 18.62 20.75 2.11
N ILE A 3 19.55 20.73 3.06
CA ILE A 3 20.44 19.58 3.30
C ILE A 3 19.65 18.30 3.55
N LEU A 4 18.50 18.43 4.23
CA LEU A 4 17.59 17.33 4.50
C LEU A 4 17.05 16.69 3.22
N ASP A 5 16.62 17.49 2.23
CA ASP A 5 16.10 16.99 0.95
C ASP A 5 17.16 16.17 0.19
N LYS A 6 18.43 16.57 0.29
CA LYS A 6 19.56 15.84 -0.32
C LYS A 6 19.84 14.50 0.37
N LEU A 7 19.51 14.36 1.65
CA LEU A 7 19.64 13.09 2.37
C LEU A 7 18.46 12.16 2.08
N GLU A 8 17.25 12.70 2.03
CA GLU A 8 16.04 11.93 1.75
C GLU A 8 16.10 11.29 0.35
N THR A 9 16.56 12.04 -0.66
CA THR A 9 16.65 11.57 -2.05
C THR A 9 17.53 10.32 -2.22
N LYS A 10 18.60 10.18 -1.42
CA LYS A 10 19.47 8.98 -1.45
C LYS A 10 18.77 7.71 -0.98
N SER A 11 17.72 7.85 -0.17
CA SER A 11 16.99 6.72 0.41
C SER A 11 15.71 6.36 -0.38
N LEU A 12 15.39 7.13 -1.44
CA LEU A 12 14.23 6.87 -2.28
C LEU A 12 14.44 5.63 -3.15
N LYS A 13 13.48 4.72 -3.10
CA LYS A 13 13.40 3.54 -3.99
C LYS A 13 12.53 3.83 -5.20
N LYS A 14 12.89 3.28 -6.37
CA LYS A 14 11.98 3.20 -7.51
C LYS A 14 10.81 2.28 -7.15
N VAL A 15 9.59 2.82 -7.22
CA VAL A 15 8.35 2.11 -6.91
C VAL A 15 7.37 2.28 -8.07
N PRO A 16 6.50 1.29 -8.34
CA PRO A 16 5.49 1.43 -9.37
C PRO A 16 4.53 2.57 -9.04
N SER A 17 3.96 3.19 -10.08
CA SER A 17 2.89 4.17 -9.89
C SER A 17 1.58 3.45 -9.55
N PHE A 18 1.00 3.80 -8.40
CA PHE A 18 -0.30 3.33 -7.94
C PHE A 18 -0.98 4.43 -7.10
N LYS A 19 -2.30 4.35 -7.02
CA LYS A 19 -3.16 5.29 -6.30
C LYS A 19 -4.16 4.58 -5.41
N SER A 20 -4.85 5.35 -4.58
CA SER A 20 -6.01 4.86 -3.83
C SER A 20 -7.03 4.24 -4.78
N GLY A 21 -7.57 3.09 -4.40
CA GLY A 21 -8.49 2.27 -5.18
C GLY A 21 -7.83 1.11 -5.92
N ASP A 22 -6.52 1.17 -6.16
CA ASP A 22 -5.79 0.06 -6.78
C ASP A 22 -5.64 -1.11 -5.80
N THR A 23 -5.65 -2.33 -6.32
CA THR A 23 -5.27 -3.53 -5.57
C THR A 23 -3.78 -3.76 -5.75
N VAL A 24 -3.06 -3.85 -4.63
CA VAL A 24 -1.62 -4.08 -4.61
C VAL A 24 -1.30 -5.33 -3.80
N ALA A 25 -0.30 -6.07 -4.24
CA ALA A 25 0.36 -7.11 -3.47
C ALA A 25 1.70 -6.56 -2.96
N VAL A 26 1.84 -6.47 -1.63
CA VAL A 26 3.06 -5.99 -0.96
C VAL A 26 3.80 -7.19 -0.39
N SER A 27 4.96 -7.51 -0.96
CA SER A 27 5.89 -8.49 -0.41
C SER A 27 6.78 -7.81 0.62
N TYR A 28 6.68 -8.20 1.88
CA TYR A 28 7.47 -7.62 2.96
C TYR A 28 8.13 -8.72 3.81
N LYS A 29 9.32 -8.40 4.31
CA LYS A 29 10.12 -9.28 5.14
C LYS A 29 9.59 -9.30 6.57
N ILE A 30 9.54 -10.49 7.14
CA ILE A 30 9.20 -10.74 8.54
C ILE A 30 10.35 -11.52 9.14
N LYS A 31 10.79 -11.07 10.32
CA LYS A 31 11.80 -11.73 11.12
C LYS A 31 11.12 -12.44 12.28
N GLU A 32 11.26 -13.76 12.34
CA GLU A 32 10.76 -14.64 13.39
C GLU A 32 11.99 -15.25 14.08
N GLY A 33 12.51 -14.55 15.10
CA GLY A 33 13.79 -14.89 15.73
C GLY A 33 14.95 -14.69 14.76
N GLU A 34 15.65 -15.77 14.43
CA GLU A 34 16.77 -15.76 13.48
C GLU A 34 16.34 -15.99 12.02
N LYS A 35 15.12 -16.46 11.78
CA LYS A 35 14.63 -16.76 10.43
C LYS A 35 13.95 -15.55 9.82
N GLU A 36 14.25 -15.30 8.54
CA GLU A 36 13.55 -14.30 7.73
C GLU A 36 12.69 -14.98 6.67
N ARG A 37 11.45 -14.51 6.52
CA ARG A 37 10.56 -14.94 5.44
C ARG A 37 9.88 -13.75 4.77
N ILE A 38 9.51 -13.92 3.51
CA ILE A 38 8.72 -12.93 2.77
C ILE A 38 7.24 -13.31 2.90
N GLN A 39 6.43 -12.38 3.39
CA GLN A 39 4.97 -12.51 3.39
C GLN A 39 4.36 -11.53 2.40
N ILE A 40 3.29 -11.97 1.72
CA ILE A 40 2.54 -11.14 0.80
C ILE A 40 1.29 -10.62 1.50
N PHE A 41 1.12 -9.30 1.50
CA PHE A 41 -0.10 -8.62 1.90
C PHE A 41 -0.79 -8.03 0.67
N GLU A 42 -1.82 -8.73 0.18
CA GLU A 42 -2.62 -8.27 -0.94
C GLU A 42 -3.92 -7.62 -0.47
N GLY A 43 -4.23 -6.45 -1.01
CA GLY A 43 -5.47 -5.74 -0.71
C GLY A 43 -5.61 -4.42 -1.46
N ILE A 44 -6.67 -3.69 -1.12
CA ILE A 44 -7.00 -2.40 -1.74
C ILE A 44 -6.22 -1.29 -1.05
N VAL A 45 -5.59 -0.40 -1.81
CA VAL A 45 -5.00 0.83 -1.29
C VAL A 45 -6.13 1.80 -0.95
N ILE A 46 -6.28 2.14 0.34
CA ILE A 46 -7.38 3.00 0.82
C ILE A 46 -6.93 4.44 1.01
N SER A 47 -5.64 4.65 1.22
CA SER A 47 -5.03 5.98 1.34
C SER A 47 -3.57 5.92 0.96
N LYS A 48 -3.08 7.02 0.41
CA LYS A 48 -1.68 7.31 0.15
C LYS A 48 -1.42 8.75 0.58
N SER A 49 -0.38 8.97 1.37
CA SER A 49 -0.14 10.25 2.05
C SER A 49 1.34 10.47 2.36
N GLY A 50 1.70 11.73 2.57
CA GLY A 50 3.09 12.13 2.75
C GLY A 50 3.77 12.40 1.40
N ALA A 51 5.05 12.73 1.48
CA ALA A 51 5.88 13.04 0.33
C ALA A 51 7.32 12.57 0.62
N SER A 52 8.11 12.38 -0.43
CA SER A 52 9.51 11.96 -0.32
C SER A 52 9.64 10.69 0.53
N ILE A 53 10.66 10.59 1.39
CA ILE A 53 10.91 9.42 2.23
C ILE A 53 9.78 9.10 3.22
N LYS A 54 8.95 10.10 3.54
CA LYS A 54 7.83 10.00 4.49
C LYS A 54 6.53 9.51 3.83
N GLU A 55 6.57 9.23 2.53
CA GLU A 55 5.40 8.72 1.82
C GLU A 55 4.98 7.35 2.36
N THR A 56 3.70 7.22 2.67
CA THR A 56 3.06 6.03 3.22
C THR A 56 1.80 5.70 2.45
N PHE A 57 1.40 4.43 2.46
CA PHE A 57 0.14 3.98 1.92
C PHE A 57 -0.48 2.92 2.82
N THR A 58 -1.81 2.87 2.82
CA THR A 58 -2.58 1.95 3.66
C THR A 58 -3.27 0.93 2.78
N VAL A 59 -3.00 -0.34 3.02
CA VAL A 59 -3.64 -1.46 2.32
C VAL A 59 -4.65 -2.10 3.25
N ARG A 60 -5.88 -2.28 2.78
CA ARG A 60 -6.97 -2.98 3.47
C ARG A 60 -7.24 -4.31 2.80
N LYS A 61 -7.31 -5.37 3.58
CA LYS A 61 -7.82 -6.68 3.15
C LYS A 61 -8.79 -7.26 4.18
N ILE A 62 -9.65 -8.16 3.75
CA ILE A 62 -10.44 -8.98 4.68
C ILE A 62 -9.73 -10.31 4.79
N SER A 63 -9.25 -10.64 5.98
CA SER A 63 -8.56 -11.89 6.30
C SER A 63 -9.40 -12.68 7.27
N TYR A 64 -9.80 -13.90 6.92
CA TYR A 64 -10.61 -14.76 7.80
C TYR A 64 -11.87 -14.06 8.37
N GLY A 65 -12.55 -13.26 7.53
CA GLY A 65 -13.76 -12.52 7.95
C GLY A 65 -13.49 -11.21 8.69
N VAL A 66 -12.24 -10.94 9.12
CA VAL A 66 -11.86 -9.72 9.84
C VAL A 66 -11.18 -8.73 8.89
N GLY A 67 -11.57 -7.46 8.97
CA GLY A 67 -10.92 -6.39 8.22
C GLY A 67 -9.56 -6.04 8.83
N THR A 68 -8.48 -6.28 8.09
CA THR A 68 -7.11 -5.93 8.48
C THR A 68 -6.60 -4.79 7.61
N GLU A 69 -6.04 -3.77 8.24
CA GLU A 69 -5.36 -2.66 7.57
C GLU A 69 -3.89 -2.63 7.97
N ARG A 70 -3.02 -2.38 7.01
CA ARG A 70 -1.59 -2.21 7.26
C ARG A 70 -1.08 -0.97 6.55
N ILE A 71 -0.34 -0.15 7.29
CA ILE A 71 0.31 1.06 6.78
C ILE A 71 1.75 0.69 6.43
N PHE A 72 2.16 1.03 5.21
CA PHE A 72 3.48 0.74 4.68
C PHE A 72 4.17 2.06 4.30
N PRO A 73 5.41 2.32 4.79
CA PRO A 73 6.27 3.35 4.22
C PRO A 73 6.74 2.91 2.83
N VAL A 74 6.50 3.73 1.81
CA VAL A 74 6.74 3.40 0.39
C VAL A 74 8.18 2.95 0.14
N HIS A 75 9.14 3.58 0.81
CA HIS A 75 10.57 3.36 0.58
C HIS A 75 11.23 2.47 1.64
N SER A 76 10.45 1.79 2.50
CA SER A 76 11.00 0.93 3.55
C SER A 76 11.89 -0.18 2.98
N LYS A 77 13.01 -0.48 3.67
CA LYS A 77 13.89 -1.62 3.36
C LYS A 77 13.22 -2.97 3.63
N GLN A 78 12.21 -3.00 4.49
CA GLN A 78 11.44 -4.20 4.79
C GLN A 78 10.52 -4.63 3.63
N ILE A 79 10.20 -3.72 2.71
CA ILE A 79 9.43 -4.04 1.51
C ILE A 79 10.39 -4.53 0.44
N ASP A 80 10.15 -5.74 -0.01
CA ASP A 80 10.88 -6.41 -1.07
C ASP A 80 10.34 -6.01 -2.44
N LYS A 81 9.01 -6.10 -2.62
CA LYS A 81 8.33 -5.78 -3.88
C LYS A 81 6.94 -5.21 -3.62
N ILE A 82 6.54 -4.26 -4.45
CA ILE A 82 5.15 -3.80 -4.57
C ILE A 82 4.69 -4.13 -6.00
N GLU A 83 3.59 -4.85 -6.13
CA GLU A 83 3.02 -5.22 -7.42
C GLU A 83 1.57 -4.74 -7.52
N VAL A 84 1.26 -4.01 -8.59
CA VAL A 84 -0.12 -3.54 -8.86
C VAL A 84 -0.86 -4.66 -9.58
N LYS A 85 -1.80 -5.30 -8.88
CA LYS A 85 -2.60 -6.42 -9.41
C LYS A 85 -3.79 -5.93 -10.24
N LYS A 86 -4.42 -4.84 -9.80
CA LYS A 86 -5.62 -4.28 -10.46
C LYS A 86 -5.69 -2.77 -10.28
N LYS A 87 -6.03 -2.05 -11.35
CA LYS A 87 -6.26 -0.59 -11.27
C LYS A 87 -7.73 -0.29 -10.94
N GLY A 88 -7.97 0.45 -9.87
CA GLY A 88 -9.30 0.79 -9.40
C GLY A 88 -9.77 2.16 -9.89
N LYS A 89 -11.06 2.24 -10.27
CA LYS A 89 -11.72 3.52 -10.57
C LYS A 89 -12.42 4.03 -9.32
N VAL A 90 -11.81 5.03 -8.69
CA VAL A 90 -12.38 5.76 -7.55
C VAL A 90 -12.27 7.26 -7.76
N ARG A 91 -13.15 8.01 -7.09
CA ARG A 91 -13.16 9.49 -7.11
C ARG A 91 -12.50 10.13 -5.89
N ARG A 92 -12.48 9.41 -4.75
CA ARG A 92 -11.95 9.92 -3.48
C ARG A 92 -10.48 9.51 -3.31
N ALA A 93 -9.66 10.43 -2.79
CA ALA A 93 -8.26 10.14 -2.45
C ALA A 93 -8.13 9.24 -1.21
N LYS A 94 -9.10 9.29 -0.29
CA LYS A 94 -9.16 8.44 0.91
C LYS A 94 -10.47 7.64 0.93
N LEU A 95 -10.37 6.32 0.99
CA LEU A 95 -11.49 5.39 0.85
C LEU A 95 -11.98 4.84 2.21
N TYR A 96 -11.89 5.63 3.29
CA TYR A 96 -12.26 5.15 4.63
C TYR A 96 -13.71 4.67 4.76
N TYR A 97 -14.60 5.14 3.87
CA TYR A 97 -15.99 4.68 3.81
C TYR A 97 -16.11 3.16 3.59
N ILE A 98 -15.11 2.49 3.01
CA ILE A 98 -15.16 1.04 2.78
C ILE A 98 -15.04 0.20 4.05
N ARG A 99 -14.69 0.82 5.20
CA ARG A 99 -14.56 0.12 6.49
C ARG A 99 -15.89 -0.43 7.00
N GLY A 100 -16.98 0.31 6.76
CA GLY A 100 -18.34 -0.08 7.15
C GLY A 100 -19.11 -0.85 6.07
N LEU A 101 -18.47 -1.15 4.93
CA LEU A 101 -19.13 -1.85 3.83
C LEU A 101 -18.94 -3.36 3.92
N SER A 102 -19.97 -4.10 3.50
CA SER A 102 -19.86 -5.54 3.26
C SER A 102 -18.92 -5.83 2.08
N LYS A 103 -18.41 -7.07 2.00
CA LYS A 103 -17.50 -7.52 0.92
C LYS A 103 -18.05 -7.24 -0.49
N LYS A 104 -19.37 -7.30 -0.68
CA LYS A 104 -20.01 -7.00 -1.98
C LYS A 104 -20.00 -5.50 -2.28
N ALA A 105 -20.33 -4.67 -1.29
CA ALA A 105 -20.39 -3.22 -1.44
C ALA A 105 -19.01 -2.56 -1.50
N SER A 106 -17.97 -3.18 -0.91
CA SER A 106 -16.59 -2.68 -0.95
C SER A 106 -15.86 -2.96 -2.28
N ARG A 107 -16.51 -3.58 -3.26
CA ARG A 107 -15.89 -3.88 -4.57
C ARG A 107 -15.67 -2.60 -5.36
N ILE A 108 -14.44 -2.40 -5.82
CA ILE A 108 -14.07 -1.26 -6.66
C ILE A 108 -14.11 -1.70 -8.12
N LYS A 109 -14.77 -0.89 -8.95
CA LYS A 109 -14.81 -1.11 -10.40
C LYS A 109 -13.40 -0.97 -10.97
N GLU A 110 -13.08 -1.82 -11.94
CA GLU A 110 -11.82 -1.69 -12.66
C GLU A 110 -11.83 -0.40 -13.49
N SER A 111 -10.69 0.27 -13.53
CA SER A 111 -10.51 1.34 -14.51
C SER A 111 -10.37 0.68 -15.87
N SER A 112 -11.34 0.88 -16.77
CA SER A 112 -11.06 0.68 -18.19
C SER A 112 -9.89 1.59 -18.54
N LYS A 113 -8.96 1.05 -19.33
CA LYS A 113 -7.96 1.87 -20.00
C LYS A 113 -8.67 2.90 -20.88
#